data_AF-A0AA37UPI6-F1
#
_entry.id   AF-A0AA37UPI6-F1
#
_cell.length_a   1.000
_cell.length_b   1.000
_cell.length_c   1.000
_cell.angle_alpha   90.00
_cell.angle_beta   90.00
_cell.angle_gamma   90.00
#
_symmetry.space_group_name_H-M   'P 1'
#
loop_
_entity.id
_entity.type
_entity.pdbx_description
1 polymer ?
#
loop_
_entity_poly.entity_id
_entity_poly.type
_entity_poly.pdbx_seq_one_letter_code
_entity_poly.pdbx_strand_id
1 'polypeptide(L)'
;MAFPPIVTATLQSAVLSGTSNLLAQALTAYQTDSQLVIDWVPIFQFIIYTIISTPPNFMWQGFLEETFPAYHVSPTKRAIASAAANDEKELDREAREDKLVEPKLNIRNTVIKLVLDQTVGAALNTLAFSMFMHSIQTAMTRPEHLAAAHHSGPYLLSRGAIDYGKVDWRAVVRSSQLEFVPIFLAGLKLWPMVSLVNFALIKSIEGRNLVGSLAGVAWGIYMSLVAAR
;
A
#
# COMPACT_ATOMS: atom_id res chain seq x y z
N MET A 1 15.69 19.58 -7.82
CA MET A 1 16.26 18.23 -7.61
C MET A 1 15.08 17.30 -7.37
N ALA A 2 15.01 16.15 -8.05
CA ALA A 2 13.95 15.17 -7.81
C ALA A 2 14.17 14.52 -6.43
N PHE A 3 13.10 14.31 -5.66
CA PHE A 3 13.19 13.59 -4.39
C PHE A 3 13.58 12.12 -4.61
N PRO A 4 14.22 11.46 -3.62
CA PRO A 4 14.45 10.03 -3.67
C PRO A 4 13.13 9.25 -3.89
N PRO A 5 13.12 8.14 -4.65
CA PRO A 5 11.89 7.39 -4.95
C PRO A 5 11.08 7.00 -3.71
N ILE A 6 11.75 6.61 -2.62
CA ILE A 6 11.12 6.26 -1.35
C ILE A 6 10.36 7.44 -0.71
N VAL A 7 10.91 8.66 -0.81
CA VAL A 7 10.27 9.89 -0.29
C VAL A 7 9.05 10.23 -1.13
N THR A 8 9.18 10.18 -2.46
CA THR A 8 8.06 10.43 -3.37
C THR A 8 6.91 9.44 -3.14
N ALA A 9 7.22 8.14 -3.02
CA ALA A 9 6.23 7.10 -2.75
C ALA A 9 5.54 7.32 -1.39
N THR A 10 6.29 7.71 -0.36
CA THR A 10 5.75 8.00 0.97
C THR A 10 4.81 9.20 0.94
N LEU A 11 5.18 10.30 0.27
CA LEU A 11 4.33 11.49 0.15
C LEU A 11 3.05 11.18 -0.62
N GLN A 12 3.15 10.48 -1.76
CA GLN A 12 1.98 10.08 -2.54
C GLN A 12 1.05 9.17 -1.73
N SER A 13 1.61 8.20 -1.02
CA SER A 13 0.82 7.29 -0.17
C SER A 13 0.14 8.03 0.97
N ALA A 14 0.82 8.99 1.62
CA ALA A 14 0.25 9.79 2.69
C ALA A 14 -0.95 10.63 2.20
N VAL A 15 -0.84 11.25 1.02
CA VAL A 15 -1.95 11.98 0.41
C VAL A 15 -3.11 11.05 0.12
N LEU A 16 -2.86 9.90 -0.52
CA LEU A 16 -3.90 8.91 -0.82
C LEU A 16 -4.58 8.39 0.47
N SER A 17 -3.81 8.16 1.54
CA SER A 17 -4.33 7.73 2.82
C SER A 17 -5.25 8.78 3.45
N GLY A 18 -4.84 10.05 3.44
CA GLY A 18 -5.68 11.15 3.93
C GLY A 18 -6.98 11.29 3.14
N THR A 19 -6.91 11.22 1.81
CA THR A 19 -8.08 11.23 0.93
C THR A 19 -8.99 10.03 1.17
N SER A 20 -8.42 8.84 1.36
CA SER A 20 -9.20 7.61 1.63
C SER A 20 -9.97 7.71 2.94
N ASN A 21 -9.35 8.26 3.99
CA ASN A 21 -10.03 8.45 5.26
C ASN A 21 -11.14 9.51 5.17
N LEU A 22 -10.91 10.63 4.48
CA LEU A 22 -11.93 11.63 4.19
C LEU A 22 -13.14 11.02 3.45
N LEU A 23 -12.88 10.20 2.43
CA LEU A 23 -13.93 9.48 1.70
C LEU A 23 -14.68 8.50 2.60
N ALA A 24 -13.98 7.79 3.49
CA ALA A 24 -14.62 6.90 4.46
C ALA A 24 -15.59 7.67 5.37
N GLN A 25 -15.18 8.83 5.89
CA GLN A 25 -16.05 9.68 6.71
C GLN A 25 -17.25 10.21 5.94
N ALA A 26 -17.06 10.61 4.68
CA ALA A 26 -18.14 11.04 3.80
C ALA A 26 -19.15 9.92 3.51
N LEU A 27 -18.66 8.69 3.25
CA LEU A 27 -19.51 7.52 3.05
C LEU A 27 -20.30 7.15 4.31
N THR A 28 -19.67 7.21 5.48
CA THR A 28 -20.36 6.99 6.75
C THR A 28 -21.47 8.03 6.95
N ALA A 29 -21.18 9.32 6.77
CA ALA A 29 -22.17 10.39 6.93
C ALA A 29 -23.36 10.23 5.97
N TYR A 30 -23.10 9.79 4.73
CA TYR A 30 -24.14 9.48 3.75
C TYR A 30 -24.99 8.26 4.15
N GLN A 31 -24.38 7.20 4.69
CA GLN A 31 -25.10 5.99 5.13
C GLN A 31 -25.96 6.24 6.37
N THR A 32 -25.54 7.14 7.26
CA THR A 32 -26.23 7.45 8.52
C THR A 32 -27.14 8.67 8.45
N ASP A 33 -27.36 9.25 7.26
CA ASP A 33 -28.16 10.46 7.03
C ASP A 33 -27.80 11.62 7.98
N SER A 34 -26.51 11.76 8.28
CA SER A 34 -25.97 12.72 9.24
C SER A 34 -25.17 13.82 8.54
N GLN A 35 -25.05 14.98 9.18
CA GLN A 35 -24.20 16.05 8.65
C GLN A 35 -22.73 15.61 8.57
N LEU A 36 -22.08 15.86 7.43
CA LEU A 36 -20.66 15.61 7.26
C LEU A 36 -19.85 16.57 8.13
N VAL A 37 -19.36 16.07 9.27
CA VAL A 37 -18.40 16.77 10.12
C VAL A 37 -17.07 16.03 10.05
N ILE A 38 -16.07 16.69 9.49
CA ILE A 38 -14.74 16.10 9.31
C ILE A 38 -14.05 15.97 10.67
N ASP A 39 -13.70 14.74 11.02
CA ASP A 39 -12.83 14.42 12.13
C ASP A 39 -11.38 14.35 11.64
N TRP A 40 -10.57 15.32 12.07
CA TRP A 40 -9.16 15.40 11.69
C TRP A 40 -8.29 14.36 12.42
N VAL A 41 -8.74 13.80 13.55
CA VAL A 41 -7.93 12.86 14.34
C VAL A 41 -7.67 11.56 13.58
N PRO A 42 -8.69 10.85 13.03
CA PRO A 42 -8.46 9.66 12.21
C PRO A 42 -7.60 9.95 10.96
N ILE A 43 -7.82 11.08 10.30
CA ILE A 43 -7.02 11.48 9.12
C ILE A 43 -5.55 11.59 9.50
N PHE A 44 -5.26 12.28 10.61
CA PHE A 44 -3.91 12.42 11.14
C PHE A 44 -3.30 11.05 11.48
N GLN A 45 -4.02 10.17 12.18
CA GLN A 45 -3.56 8.83 12.55
C GLN A 45 -3.17 8.00 11.32
N PHE A 46 -4.01 7.99 10.29
CA PHE A 46 -3.76 7.25 9.04
C PHE A 46 -2.59 7.83 8.23
N ILE A 47 -2.42 9.16 8.23
CA ILE A 47 -1.27 9.81 7.61
C ILE A 47 0.03 9.41 8.33
N ILE A 48 0.06 9.46 9.68
CA ILE A 48 1.24 9.06 10.45
C ILE A 48 1.54 7.58 10.24
N TYR A 49 0.54 6.70 10.29
CA TYR A 49 0.70 5.29 9.98
C TYR A 49 1.39 5.12 8.62
N THR A 50 0.86 5.77 7.60
CA THR A 50 1.37 5.65 6.22
C THR A 50 2.80 6.17 6.09
N ILE A 51 3.15 7.27 6.74
CA ILE A 51 4.52 7.80 6.76
C ILE A 51 5.49 6.80 7.40
N ILE A 52 5.06 6.09 8.45
CA ILE A 52 5.88 5.10 9.15
C ILE A 52 5.96 3.77 8.38
N SER A 53 4.86 3.31 7.80
CA SER A 53 4.75 1.98 7.19
C SER A 53 5.24 1.93 5.74
N THR A 54 5.15 3.03 4.99
CA THR A 54 5.52 3.04 3.58
C THR A 54 7.00 2.77 3.32
N PRO A 55 7.96 3.36 4.08
CA PRO A 55 9.38 3.10 3.85
C PRO A 55 9.77 1.63 4.08
N PRO A 56 9.37 0.96 5.19
CA PRO A 56 9.61 -0.48 5.36
C PRO A 56 8.98 -1.34 4.26
N ASN A 57 7.75 -1.01 3.82
CA ASN A 57 7.10 -1.71 2.71
C ASN A 57 7.89 -1.54 1.40
N PHE A 58 8.39 -0.33 1.12
CA PHE A 58 9.23 -0.06 -0.05
C PHE A 58 10.53 -0.88 0.00
N MET A 59 11.18 -0.94 1.16
CA MET A 59 12.40 -1.74 1.36
C MET A 59 12.12 -3.23 1.22
N TRP A 60 10.99 -3.72 1.73
CA TRP A 60 10.57 -5.11 1.56
C TRP A 60 10.38 -5.49 0.08
N GLN A 61 9.71 -4.64 -0.70
CA GLN A 61 9.57 -4.84 -2.14
C GLN A 61 10.94 -4.82 -2.84
N GLY A 62 11.83 -3.90 -2.47
CA GLY A 62 13.21 -3.86 -2.97
C GLY A 62 13.99 -5.13 -2.67
N PHE A 63 13.95 -5.60 -1.42
CA PHE A 63 14.57 -6.85 -0.99
C PHE A 63 14.06 -8.07 -1.78
N LEU A 64 12.74 -8.17 -1.98
CA LEU A 64 12.17 -9.22 -2.80
C LEU A 64 12.65 -9.14 -4.26
N GLU A 65 12.75 -7.93 -4.82
CA GLU A 65 13.22 -7.72 -6.19
C GLU A 65 14.69 -8.12 -6.37
N GLU A 66 15.56 -7.74 -5.43
CA GLU A 66 16.98 -8.08 -5.43
C GLU A 66 17.21 -9.59 -5.22
N THR A 67 16.45 -10.22 -4.31
CA THR A 67 16.63 -11.64 -3.97
C THR A 67 16.07 -12.57 -5.05
N PHE A 68 14.95 -12.18 -5.68
CA PHE A 68 14.25 -13.02 -6.66
C PHE A 68 13.94 -12.25 -7.96
N PRO A 69 14.93 -11.81 -8.76
CA PRO A 69 14.70 -10.94 -9.91
C PRO A 69 13.54 -11.41 -10.80
N ALA A 70 12.53 -10.56 -10.98
CA ALA A 70 11.34 -10.92 -11.74
C ALA A 70 11.64 -10.97 -13.24
N TYR A 71 12.54 -10.13 -13.70
CA TYR A 71 12.93 -10.04 -15.10
C TYR A 71 14.38 -10.44 -15.29
N HIS A 72 14.63 -11.19 -16.36
CA HIS A 72 15.97 -11.46 -16.86
C HIS A 72 16.03 -11.09 -18.34
N VAL A 73 17.20 -10.62 -18.77
CA VAL A 73 17.44 -10.26 -20.16
C VAL A 73 17.59 -11.55 -20.96
N SER A 74 16.72 -11.75 -21.95
CA SER A 74 16.78 -12.89 -22.88
C SER A 74 16.88 -12.38 -24.32
N PRO A 75 17.62 -13.06 -25.21
CA PRO A 75 17.61 -12.71 -26.62
C PRO A 75 16.19 -12.79 -27.20
N THR A 76 15.82 -11.79 -28.00
CA THR A 76 14.53 -11.74 -28.69
C THR A 76 14.43 -12.90 -29.67
N LYS A 77 13.23 -13.44 -29.91
CA LYS A 77 13.01 -14.51 -30.90
C LYS A 77 13.56 -14.18 -32.29
N ARG A 78 13.51 -12.90 -32.68
CA ARG A 78 14.10 -12.39 -33.94
C ARG A 78 15.62 -12.45 -33.90
N ALA A 79 16.26 -11.93 -32.85
CA ALA A 79 17.70 -12.05 -32.65
C ALA A 79 18.18 -13.51 -32.64
N ILE A 80 17.43 -14.44 -32.03
CA ILE A 80 17.72 -15.87 -32.06
C ILE A 80 17.60 -16.43 -33.48
N ALA A 81 16.57 -16.02 -34.23
CA ALA A 81 16.38 -16.47 -35.61
C ALA A 81 17.45 -15.91 -36.56
N SER A 82 17.78 -14.62 -36.44
CA SER A 82 18.83 -13.95 -37.23
C SER A 82 20.22 -14.53 -36.91
N ALA A 83 20.51 -14.82 -35.63
CA ALA A 83 21.72 -15.52 -35.23
C ALA A 83 21.76 -16.96 -35.74
N ALA A 84 20.64 -17.70 -35.70
CA ALA A 84 20.55 -19.07 -36.23
C ALA A 84 20.70 -19.11 -37.77
N ALA A 85 20.36 -18.02 -38.46
CA ALA A 85 20.52 -17.86 -39.91
C ALA A 85 21.89 -17.29 -40.34
N ASN A 86 22.78 -16.95 -39.39
CA ASN A 86 24.04 -16.21 -39.63
C ASN A 86 23.84 -14.89 -40.40
N ASP A 87 22.73 -14.19 -40.20
CA ASP A 87 22.48 -12.88 -40.82
C ASP A 87 23.04 -11.75 -39.94
N GLU A 88 24.33 -11.47 -40.11
CA GLU A 88 25.05 -10.44 -39.36
C GLU A 88 24.47 -9.03 -39.60
N LYS A 89 23.93 -8.75 -40.80
CA LYS A 89 23.34 -7.43 -41.12
C LYS A 89 22.04 -7.20 -40.38
N GLU A 90 21.20 -8.22 -40.27
CA GLU A 90 19.93 -8.12 -39.54
C GLU A 90 20.18 -8.06 -38.02
N LEU A 91 21.18 -8.79 -37.51
CA LEU A 91 21.60 -8.71 -36.11
C LEU A 91 22.13 -7.31 -35.75
N ASP A 92 22.97 -6.71 -36.61
CA ASP A 92 23.47 -5.34 -36.44
C ASP A 92 22.34 -4.30 -36.48
N ARG A 93 21.32 -4.52 -37.31
CA ARG A 93 20.13 -3.65 -37.35
C ARG A 93 19.34 -3.76 -36.04
N GLU A 94 19.10 -4.97 -35.56
CA GLU A 94 18.41 -5.21 -34.28
C GLU A 94 19.20 -4.67 -33.08
N ALA A 95 20.52 -4.68 -33.14
CA ALA A 95 21.41 -4.05 -32.16
C ALA A 95 21.24 -2.53 -32.13
N ARG A 96 21.23 -1.89 -33.31
CA ARG A 96 21.03 -0.44 -33.44
C ARG A 96 19.65 0.01 -33.02
N GLU A 97 18.66 -0.85 -33.17
CA GLU A 97 17.27 -0.59 -32.74
C GLU A 97 16.99 -0.97 -31.28
N ASP A 98 18.01 -1.45 -30.54
CA ASP A 98 17.90 -1.94 -29.15
C ASP A 98 16.84 -3.05 -28.97
N LYS A 99 16.69 -3.90 -30.00
CA LYS A 99 15.70 -5.00 -30.06
C LYS A 99 16.32 -6.38 -29.89
N LEU A 100 17.63 -6.46 -29.64
CA LEU A 100 18.34 -7.73 -29.47
C LEU A 100 17.82 -8.54 -28.29
N VAL A 101 17.36 -7.86 -27.24
CA VAL A 101 16.98 -8.49 -25.99
C VAL A 101 15.60 -8.03 -25.53
N GLU A 102 14.86 -8.97 -24.93
CA GLU A 102 13.59 -8.72 -24.29
C GLU A 102 13.67 -9.11 -22.80
N PRO A 103 13.10 -8.31 -21.89
CA PRO A 103 12.95 -8.72 -20.50
C PRO A 103 11.91 -9.83 -20.40
N LYS A 104 12.36 -11.05 -20.08
CA LYS A 104 11.46 -12.19 -19.83
C LYS A 104 11.16 -12.34 -18.34
N LEU A 105 9.89 -12.57 -18.05
CA LEU A 105 9.42 -12.85 -16.70
C LEU A 105 9.88 -14.24 -16.24
N ASN A 106 10.56 -14.30 -15.10
CA ASN A 106 10.86 -15.54 -14.43
C ASN A 106 9.67 -15.95 -13.54
N ILE A 107 8.79 -16.81 -14.08
CA ILE A 107 7.55 -17.25 -13.42
C ILE A 107 7.84 -17.82 -12.03
N ARG A 108 8.92 -18.60 -11.87
CA ARG A 108 9.27 -19.19 -10.56
C ARG A 108 9.57 -18.11 -9.52
N ASN A 109 10.41 -17.15 -9.88
CA ASN A 109 10.75 -16.04 -8.98
C ASN A 109 9.53 -15.17 -8.68
N THR A 110 8.69 -14.88 -9.68
CA THR A 110 7.44 -14.13 -9.52
C THR A 110 6.47 -14.83 -8.57
N VAL A 111 6.32 -16.16 -8.68
CA VAL A 111 5.48 -16.93 -7.76
C VAL A 111 6.04 -16.92 -6.34
N ILE A 112 7.36 -17.07 -6.17
CA ILE A 112 7.99 -17.01 -4.85
C ILE A 112 7.75 -15.64 -4.19
N LYS A 113 7.99 -14.55 -4.93
CA LYS A 113 7.70 -13.18 -4.49
C LYS A 113 6.25 -13.02 -4.07
N LEU A 114 5.32 -13.45 -4.92
CA LEU A 114 3.89 -13.36 -4.63
C LEU A 114 3.53 -14.11 -3.35
N VAL A 115 4.02 -15.33 -3.17
CA VAL A 115 3.76 -16.11 -1.96
C VAL A 115 4.35 -15.44 -0.73
N LEU A 116 5.60 -14.98 -0.78
CA LEU A 116 6.24 -14.29 0.35
C LEU A 116 5.52 -12.99 0.72
N ASP A 117 5.11 -12.22 -0.28
CA ASP A 117 4.41 -10.96 -0.09
C ASP A 117 3.01 -11.18 0.50
N GLN A 118 2.25 -12.13 -0.05
CA GLN A 118 0.90 -12.46 0.43
C GLN A 118 0.90 -13.20 1.78
N THR A 119 2.02 -13.79 2.20
CA THR A 119 2.11 -14.46 3.51
C THR A 119 2.82 -13.59 4.54
N VAL A 120 4.15 -13.52 4.48
CA VAL A 120 4.99 -12.81 5.45
C VAL A 120 4.74 -11.30 5.36
N GLY A 121 4.76 -10.73 4.16
CA GLY A 121 4.54 -9.30 3.95
C GLY A 121 3.18 -8.84 4.47
N ALA A 122 2.11 -9.51 4.03
CA ALA A 122 0.75 -9.18 4.42
C ALA A 122 0.49 -9.43 5.92
N ALA A 123 1.07 -10.48 6.51
CA ALA A 123 0.94 -10.74 7.95
C ALA A 123 1.62 -9.65 8.78
N LEU A 124 2.87 -9.30 8.45
CA LEU A 124 3.61 -8.24 9.14
C LEU A 124 2.91 -6.88 8.98
N ASN A 125 2.43 -6.56 7.78
CA ASN A 125 1.72 -5.31 7.52
C ASN A 125 0.40 -5.24 8.30
N THR A 126 -0.36 -6.34 8.34
CA THR A 126 -1.62 -6.42 9.09
C THR A 126 -1.38 -6.21 10.60
N LEU A 127 -0.37 -6.87 11.16
CA LEU A 127 -0.01 -6.70 12.57
C LEU A 127 0.49 -5.27 12.85
N ALA A 128 1.34 -4.73 11.99
CA ALA A 128 1.87 -3.37 12.13
C ALA A 128 0.73 -2.34 12.09
N PHE A 129 -0.20 -2.46 11.15
CA PHE A 129 -1.39 -1.62 11.08
C PHE A 129 -2.18 -1.69 12.37
N SER A 130 -2.57 -2.89 12.79
CA SER A 130 -3.46 -3.04 13.93
C SER A 130 -2.81 -2.57 15.23
N MET A 131 -1.55 -2.94 15.50
CA MET A 131 -0.85 -2.49 16.69
C MET A 131 -0.68 -0.97 16.70
N PHE A 132 -0.32 -0.37 15.56
CA PHE A 132 -0.20 1.07 15.45
C PHE A 132 -1.53 1.76 15.69
N MET A 133 -2.59 1.35 15.01
CA MET A 133 -3.90 1.99 15.11
C MET A 133 -4.49 1.89 16.52
N HIS A 134 -4.47 0.71 17.16
CA HIS A 134 -4.96 0.58 18.53
C HIS A 134 -4.14 1.41 19.52
N SER A 135 -2.82 1.46 19.35
CA SER A 135 -1.95 2.25 20.24
C SER A 135 -2.18 3.75 20.08
N ILE A 136 -2.24 4.27 18.85
CA ILE A 136 -2.40 5.70 18.60
C ILE A 136 -3.83 6.19 18.88
N GLN A 137 -4.85 5.37 18.66
CA GLN A 137 -6.22 5.69 19.05
C GLN A 137 -6.36 5.80 20.57
N THR A 138 -5.77 4.86 21.31
CA THR A 138 -5.73 4.93 22.78
C THR A 138 -4.93 6.15 23.25
N ALA A 139 -3.77 6.42 22.64
CA ALA A 139 -2.96 7.59 22.98
C ALA A 139 -3.65 8.92 22.68
N MET A 140 -4.55 8.96 21.69
CA MET A 140 -5.28 10.14 21.24
C MET A 140 -6.76 10.14 21.67
N THR A 141 -7.09 9.44 22.76
CA THR A 141 -8.46 9.46 23.28
C THR A 141 -8.82 10.87 23.74
N ARG A 142 -9.86 11.44 23.10
CA ARG A 142 -10.32 12.81 23.39
C ARG A 142 -11.10 12.83 24.72
N PRO A 143 -10.87 13.85 25.57
CA PRO A 143 -11.74 14.11 26.72
C PRO A 143 -13.20 14.32 26.28
N GLU A 144 -14.17 13.99 27.15
CA GLU A 144 -15.61 14.06 26.82
C GLU A 144 -16.04 15.43 26.28
N HIS A 145 -15.51 16.53 26.86
CA HIS A 145 -15.81 17.90 26.41
C HIS A 145 -15.27 18.25 25.01
N LEU A 146 -14.38 17.42 24.43
CA LEU A 146 -13.85 17.55 23.07
C LEU A 146 -14.22 16.35 22.19
N ALA A 147 -15.16 15.50 22.61
CA ALA A 147 -15.50 14.28 21.89
C ALA A 147 -16.08 14.53 20.50
N ALA A 148 -16.71 15.69 20.29
CA ALA A 148 -17.33 16.04 19.02
C ALA A 148 -16.30 16.27 17.90
N ALA A 149 -16.62 15.81 16.69
CA ALA A 149 -15.71 15.87 15.54
C ALA A 149 -15.25 17.30 15.19
N HIS A 150 -16.07 18.33 15.43
CA HIS A 150 -15.68 19.73 15.15
C HIS A 150 -14.56 20.25 16.08
N HIS A 151 -14.31 19.59 17.22
CA HIS A 151 -13.20 19.90 18.12
C HIS A 151 -11.90 19.16 17.77
N SER A 152 -11.92 18.28 16.76
CA SER A 152 -10.75 17.47 16.35
C SER A 152 -9.54 18.32 15.95
N GLY A 153 -9.73 19.39 15.18
CA GLY A 153 -8.63 20.27 14.75
C GLY A 153 -7.93 20.97 15.92
N PRO A 154 -8.65 21.72 16.77
CA PRO A 154 -8.08 22.33 17.98
C PRO A 154 -7.44 21.31 18.92
N TYR A 155 -8.03 20.12 19.06
CA TYR A 155 -7.47 19.04 19.86
C TYR A 155 -6.09 18.60 19.35
N LEU A 156 -5.92 18.40 18.03
CA LEU A 156 -4.63 18.03 17.44
C LEU A 156 -3.52 19.04 17.70
N LEU A 157 -3.87 20.32 17.82
CA LEU A 157 -2.93 21.41 18.12
C LEU A 157 -2.70 21.61 19.62
N SER A 158 -3.48 20.93 20.47
CA SER A 158 -3.37 21.05 21.93
C SER A 158 -2.14 20.31 22.47
N ARG A 159 -1.58 20.82 23.59
CA ARG A 159 -0.53 20.11 24.31
C ARG A 159 -1.14 18.88 24.97
N GLY A 160 -0.63 17.68 24.65
CA GLY A 160 -1.13 16.41 25.17
C GLY A 160 -2.16 15.71 24.27
N ALA A 161 -2.26 16.10 22.98
CA ALA A 161 -3.07 15.38 21.99
C ALA A 161 -2.63 13.93 21.79
N ILE A 162 -1.38 13.59 22.12
CA ILE A 162 -0.84 12.24 22.08
C ILE A 162 -0.25 11.93 23.46
N ASP A 163 -0.80 10.94 24.14
CA ASP A 163 -0.34 10.48 25.45
C ASP A 163 -0.20 8.95 25.46
N TYR A 164 1.00 8.47 25.17
CA TYR A 164 1.32 7.03 25.21
C TYR A 164 1.34 6.44 26.62
N GLY A 165 1.29 7.26 27.68
CA GLY A 165 1.16 6.77 29.06
C GLY A 165 -0.18 6.10 29.32
N LYS A 166 -1.20 6.37 28.49
CA LYS A 166 -2.53 5.76 28.57
C LYS A 166 -2.63 4.41 27.86
N VAL A 167 -1.61 4.03 27.10
CA VAL A 167 -1.68 2.85 26.23
C VAL A 167 -1.42 1.58 27.04
N ASP A 168 -2.46 0.75 27.20
CA ASP A 168 -2.28 -0.62 27.65
C ASP A 168 -1.83 -1.51 26.49
N TRP A 169 -0.52 -1.74 26.40
CA TRP A 169 0.08 -2.59 25.38
C TRP A 169 -0.47 -4.02 25.36
N ARG A 170 -0.94 -4.55 26.50
CA ARG A 170 -1.55 -5.89 26.53
C ARG A 170 -2.92 -5.88 25.85
N ALA A 171 -3.69 -4.82 26.05
CA ALA A 171 -4.96 -4.63 25.36
C ALA A 171 -4.74 -4.44 23.85
N VAL A 172 -3.77 -3.62 23.45
CA VAL A 172 -3.39 -3.41 22.03
C VAL A 172 -3.06 -4.75 21.37
N VAL A 173 -2.18 -5.57 21.96
CA VAL A 173 -1.80 -6.87 21.39
C VAL A 173 -3.01 -7.80 21.28
N ARG A 174 -3.89 -7.82 22.29
CA ARG A 174 -5.10 -8.66 22.27
C ARG A 174 -6.06 -8.23 21.16
N SER A 175 -6.33 -6.94 21.01
CA SER A 175 -7.18 -6.41 19.94
C SER A 175 -6.59 -6.74 18.56
N SER A 176 -5.28 -6.58 18.41
CA SER A 176 -4.59 -6.94 17.16
C SER A 176 -4.66 -8.43 16.83
N GLN A 177 -4.60 -9.32 17.81
CA GLN A 177 -4.78 -10.76 17.58
C GLN A 177 -6.20 -11.10 17.10
N LEU A 178 -7.21 -10.43 17.66
CA LEU A 178 -8.62 -10.68 17.30
C LEU A 178 -8.94 -10.22 15.87
N GLU A 179 -8.41 -9.08 15.46
CA GLU A 179 -8.67 -8.50 14.13
C GLU A 179 -7.71 -8.98 13.05
N PHE A 180 -6.63 -9.66 13.42
CA PHE A 180 -5.61 -10.13 12.48
C PHE A 180 -6.22 -10.98 11.35
N VAL A 181 -6.94 -12.05 11.70
CA VAL A 181 -7.48 -12.99 10.72
C VAL A 181 -8.44 -12.32 9.73
N PRO A 182 -9.46 -11.54 10.16
CA PRO A 182 -10.37 -10.91 9.21
C PRO A 182 -9.67 -9.89 8.30
N ILE A 183 -8.75 -9.08 8.82
CA ILE A 183 -8.00 -8.11 8.00
C ILE A 183 -7.08 -8.83 7.01
N PHE A 184 -6.34 -9.83 7.49
CA PHE A 184 -5.42 -10.61 6.67
C PHE A 184 -6.14 -11.32 5.51
N LEU A 185 -7.27 -11.99 5.81
CA LEU A 185 -8.08 -12.65 4.78
C LEU A 185 -8.73 -11.65 3.81
N ALA A 186 -9.12 -10.46 4.25
CA ALA A 186 -9.60 -9.41 3.36
C ALA A 186 -8.50 -8.97 2.39
N GLY A 187 -7.26 -8.81 2.86
CA GLY A 187 -6.10 -8.51 2.03
C GLY A 187 -5.84 -9.60 0.99
N LEU A 188 -5.83 -10.87 1.41
CA LEU A 188 -5.65 -12.03 0.52
C LEU A 188 -6.74 -12.17 -0.55
N LYS A 189 -7.92 -11.61 -0.34
CA LYS A 189 -8.98 -11.58 -1.36
C LYS A 189 -8.78 -10.43 -2.33
N LEU A 190 -8.44 -9.25 -1.83
CA LEU A 190 -8.34 -8.05 -2.64
C LEU A 190 -7.10 -8.06 -3.55
N TRP A 191 -5.91 -8.26 -2.97
CA TRP A 191 -4.67 -8.00 -3.69
C TRP A 191 -4.43 -8.95 -4.87
N PRO A 192 -4.67 -10.28 -4.77
CA PRO A 192 -4.58 -11.16 -5.93
C PRO A 192 -5.56 -10.81 -7.05
N MET A 193 -6.77 -10.34 -6.72
CA MET A 193 -7.74 -9.88 -7.72
C MET A 193 -7.26 -8.61 -8.43
N VAL A 194 -6.71 -7.66 -7.68
CA VAL A 194 -6.12 -6.42 -8.24
C VAL A 194 -4.95 -6.75 -9.16
N SER A 195 -4.06 -7.65 -8.73
CA SER A 195 -2.96 -8.14 -9.56
C SER A 195 -3.46 -8.80 -10.83
N LEU A 196 -4.47 -9.67 -10.75
CA LEU A 196 -5.04 -10.34 -11.91
C LEU A 196 -5.61 -9.34 -12.92
N VAL A 197 -6.39 -8.35 -12.46
CA VAL A 197 -6.93 -7.28 -13.31
C VAL A 197 -5.81 -6.48 -13.97
N ASN A 198 -4.79 -6.09 -13.21
CA ASN A 198 -3.65 -5.32 -13.72
C ASN A 198 -2.86 -6.06 -14.80
N PHE A 199 -2.68 -7.37 -14.66
CA PHE A 199 -1.91 -8.16 -15.63
C PHE A 199 -2.75 -8.69 -16.80
N ALA A 200 -4.04 -8.97 -16.61
CA ALA A 200 -4.91 -9.53 -17.65
C ALA A 200 -5.53 -8.46 -18.55
N LEU A 201 -5.96 -7.33 -17.98
CA LEU A 201 -6.81 -6.36 -18.70
C LEU A 201 -6.04 -5.10 -19.12
N ILE A 202 -4.93 -4.76 -18.46
CA ILE A 202 -4.23 -3.49 -18.67
C ILE A 202 -2.84 -3.71 -19.24
N LYS A 203 -2.64 -3.18 -20.45
CA LYS A 203 -1.36 -3.27 -21.17
C LYS A 203 -0.45 -2.07 -20.92
N SER A 204 -1.00 -0.90 -20.59
CA SER A 204 -0.22 0.31 -20.31
C SER A 204 0.29 0.35 -18.87
N ILE A 205 1.49 0.88 -18.68
CA ILE A 205 2.11 1.05 -17.35
C ILE A 205 1.31 2.07 -16.52
N GLU A 206 0.92 3.18 -17.14
CA GLU A 206 0.11 4.22 -16.49
C GLU A 206 -1.24 3.70 -16.00
N GLY A 207 -1.91 2.88 -16.81
CA GLY A 207 -3.19 2.28 -16.43
C GLY A 207 -3.06 1.32 -15.23
N ARG A 208 -1.96 0.57 -15.16
CA ARG A 208 -1.69 -0.33 -14.02
C ARG A 208 -1.45 0.46 -12.74
N ASN A 209 -0.73 1.57 -12.83
CA ASN A 209 -0.50 2.48 -11.70
C ASN A 209 -1.82 3.10 -11.23
N LEU A 210 -2.72 3.47 -12.16
CA LEU A 210 -4.04 4.01 -11.83
C LEU A 210 -4.89 2.99 -11.07
N VAL A 211 -5.00 1.75 -11.58
CA VAL A 211 -5.77 0.69 -10.89
C VAL A 211 -5.16 0.34 -9.54
N GLY A 212 -3.83 0.28 -9.44
CA GLY A 212 -3.16 0.12 -8.15
C GLY A 212 -3.52 1.23 -7.16
N SER A 213 -3.52 2.48 -7.62
CA SER A 213 -3.89 3.64 -6.80
C SER A 213 -5.36 3.60 -6.37
N LEU A 214 -6.28 3.25 -7.27
CA LEU A 214 -7.71 3.12 -6.95
C LEU A 214 -7.98 1.98 -5.97
N ALA A 215 -7.34 0.83 -6.16
CA ALA A 215 -7.41 -0.28 -5.21
C ALA A 215 -6.84 0.13 -3.85
N GLY A 216 -5.74 0.90 -3.83
CA GLY A 216 -5.18 1.49 -2.62
C GLY A 216 -6.16 2.40 -1.90
N VAL A 217 -6.91 3.25 -2.63
CA VAL A 217 -7.95 4.10 -2.05
C VAL A 217 -9.09 3.28 -1.47
N ALA A 218 -9.58 2.28 -2.20
CA ALA A 218 -10.64 1.39 -1.73
C ALA A 218 -10.22 0.61 -0.47
N TRP A 219 -8.98 0.12 -0.44
CA TRP A 219 -8.40 -0.52 0.74
C TRP A 219 -8.27 0.48 1.90
N GLY A 220 -7.81 1.70 1.65
CA GLY A 220 -7.70 2.76 2.66
C GLY A 220 -9.06 3.12 3.28
N ILE A 221 -10.12 3.17 2.47
CA ILE A 221 -11.50 3.34 2.95
C ILE A 221 -11.89 2.17 3.86
N TYR A 222 -11.69 0.94 3.40
CA TYR A 222 -11.98 -0.26 4.18
C TYR A 222 -11.25 -0.25 5.53
N MET A 223 -9.94 0.01 5.54
CA MET A 223 -9.14 0.07 6.76
C MET A 223 -9.59 1.21 7.69
N SER A 224 -10.00 2.36 7.14
CA SER A 224 -10.57 3.46 7.92
C SER A 224 -11.87 3.07 8.59
N LEU A 225 -12.74 2.34 7.89
CA LEU A 225 -14.00 1.83 8.44
C LEU A 225 -13.78 0.72 9.47
N VAL A 226 -12.76 -0.12 9.29
CA VAL A 226 -12.38 -1.15 10.28
C VAL A 226 -11.86 -0.49 11.56
N ALA A 227 -10.97 0.49 11.44
CA ALA A 227 -10.40 1.18 12.59
C ALA A 227 -11.38 2.11 13.32
N ALA A 228 -12.51 2.46 12.71
CA ALA A 228 -13.54 3.30 13.31
C ALA A 228 -14.58 2.52 14.14
N ARG A 229 -14.50 1.18 14.18
CA ARG A 229 -15.36 0.32 14.98
C ARG A 229 -14.87 0.21 16.42
#